data_AF-A0A2U1MIE6-F1
#
_entry.id   AF-A0A2U1MIE6-F1
#
_cell.length_a   1.000
_cell.length_b   1.000
_cell.length_c   1.000
_cell.angle_alpha   90.00
_cell.angle_beta   90.00
_cell.angle_gamma   90.00
#
_symmetry.space_group_name_H-M   'P 1'
#
loop_
_entity.id
_entity.type
_entity.pdbx_description
1 polymer ?
#
loop_
_entity_poly.entity_id
_entity_poly.type
_entity_poly.pdbx_seq_one_letter_code
_entity_poly.pdbx_strand_id
1 'polypeptide(L)' 'MLEEVEARREYRHGIILELMKLESDYVLDECLAVLRAAEQEDFAEISRLIQMSHGAVLRAGEKGRMVNKLRKLK' A
#
# COMPACT_ATOMS: atom_id res chain seq x y z
N MET A 1 -4.58 -2.47 -9.01
CA MET A 1 -4.32 -1.40 -8.01
C MET A 1 -3.48 -1.89 -6.84
N LEU A 2 -3.97 -2.68 -5.87
CA LEU A 2 -3.12 -3.13 -4.75
C LEU A 2 -1.93 -3.99 -5.24
N GLU A 3 -2.22 -4.99 -6.08
CA GLU A 3 -1.21 -5.87 -6.69
C GLU A 3 -0.16 -5.09 -7.52
N GLU A 4 -0.56 -3.99 -8.16
CA GLU A 4 0.36 -3.14 -8.94
C GLU A 4 1.33 -2.38 -8.02
N VAL A 5 0.85 -1.89 -6.88
CA VAL A 5 1.69 -1.21 -5.88
C VAL A 5 2.61 -2.21 -5.18
N GLU A 6 2.13 -3.43 -4.90
CA GLU A 6 2.96 -4.51 -4.36
C GLU A 6 4.08 -4.90 -5.32
N ALA A 7 3.76 -5.08 -6.61
CA ALA A 7 4.76 -5.37 -7.64
C ALA A 7 5.80 -4.24 -7.79
N ARG A 8 5.35 -2.97 -7.74
CA ARG A 8 6.24 -1.79 -7.76
C ARG A 8 7.18 -1.78 -6.56
N ARG A 9 6.65 -2.06 -5.36
CA ARG A 9 7.41 -2.14 -4.11
C ARG A 9 8.45 -3.25 -4.18
N GLU A 10 8.07 -4.43 -4.65
CA GLU A 10 8.95 -5.59 -4.75
C GLU A 10 10.07 -5.36 -5.77
N TYR A 11 9.75 -4.79 -6.93
CA TYR A 11 10.76 -4.39 -7.91
C TYR A 11 11.77 -3.41 -7.33
N ARG A 12 11.30 -2.37 -6.62
CA ARG A 12 12.17 -1.39 -5.97
C ARG A 12 13.02 -2.01 -4.86
N HIS A 13 12.43 -2.87 -4.04
CA HIS A 13 13.15 -3.59 -2.99
C HIS A 13 14.29 -4.43 -3.58
N GLY A 14 14.03 -5.12 -4.71
CA GLY A 14 15.05 -5.84 -5.45
C GLY A 14 16.23 -4.96 -5.86
N ILE A 15 15.97 -3.76 -6.41
CA ILE A 15 17.03 -2.80 -6.75
C ILE A 15 17.84 -2.39 -5.52
N ILE A 16 17.18 -2.08 -4.41
CA ILE A 16 17.85 -1.71 -3.15
C ILE A 16 18.80 -2.83 -2.70
N LEU A 17 18.35 -4.08 -2.72
CA LEU A 17 19.16 -5.23 -2.31
C LEU A 17 20.39 -5.43 -3.22
N GLU A 18 20.28 -5.20 -4.52
CA GLU A 18 21.42 -5.27 -5.43
C GLU A 18 22.41 -4.13 -5.19
N LEU A 19 21.93 -2.90 -4.99
CA LEU A 19 22.79 -1.74 -4.70
C LEU A 19 23.53 -1.87 -3.37
N MET A 20 22.91 -2.48 -2.36
CA MET A 20 23.55 -2.74 -1.06
C MET A 20 24.74 -3.70 -1.11
N LYS A 21 24.96 -4.41 -2.23
CA LYS A 21 26.12 -5.28 -2.42
C LYS A 21 27.37 -4.52 -2.90
N LEU A 22 27.20 -3.28 -3.37
CA LEU A 22 28.29 -2.45 -3.87
C LEU A 22 29.08 -1.83 -2.70
N GLU A 23 30.32 -1.43 -2.97
CA GLU A 23 31.10 -0.65 -1.99
C GLU A 23 30.43 0.71 -1.77
N SER A 24 30.28 1.10 -0.50
CA SER A 24 29.59 2.32 -0.11
C SER A 24 30.39 3.55 -0.55
N ASP A 25 29.71 4.48 -1.21
CA ASP A 25 30.18 5.85 -1.40
C ASP A 25 29.02 6.82 -1.16
N TYR A 26 29.35 8.11 -1.08
CA TYR A 26 28.37 9.17 -0.81
C TYR A 26 27.22 9.20 -1.82
N VAL A 27 27.52 8.98 -3.11
CA VAL A 27 26.51 9.03 -4.18
C VAL A 27 25.60 7.81 -4.08
N LEU A 28 26.16 6.64 -3.82
CA LEU A 28 25.40 5.42 -3.59
C LEU A 28 24.48 5.54 -2.37
N ASP A 29 24.96 6.12 -1.28
CA ASP A 29 24.18 6.35 -0.06
C ASP A 29 23.00 7.29 -0.30
N GLU A 30 23.21 8.40 -1.03
CA GLU A 30 22.13 9.30 -1.44
C GLU A 30 21.09 8.57 -2.32
N CYS A 31 21.55 7.78 -3.30
CA CYS A 31 20.66 7.00 -4.16
C CYS A 31 19.81 6.01 -3.36
N LEU A 32 20.44 5.29 -2.41
CA LEU A 32 19.76 4.35 -1.52
C LEU A 32 18.74 5.06 -0.62
N ALA A 33 19.05 6.26 -0.13
CA ALA A 33 18.13 7.05 0.68
C ALA A 33 16.86 7.41 -0.11
N VAL A 34 16.99 7.84 -1.37
CA VAL A 34 15.87 8.15 -2.25
C VAL A 34 15.02 6.90 -2.52
N LEU A 35 15.65 5.77 -2.84
CA LEU A 35 14.93 4.53 -3.10
C LEU A 35 14.16 4.02 -1.88
N ARG A 36 14.77 4.09 -0.69
CA ARG A 36 14.12 3.70 0.58
C ARG A 36 12.94 4.62 0.92
N ALA A 37 13.09 5.93 0.70
CA ALA A 37 11.99 6.87 0.89
C ALA A 37 10.81 6.53 -0.03
N ALA A 38 11.08 6.29 -1.32
CA ALA A 38 10.05 5.86 -2.25
C ALA A 38 9.42 4.52 -1.84
N GLU A 39 10.21 3.52 -1.42
CA GLU A 39 9.69 2.24 -0.90
C GLU A 39 8.74 2.44 0.29
N GLN A 40 9.06 3.38 1.18
CA GLN A 40 8.20 3.72 2.30
C GLN A 40 6.87 4.35 1.86
N GLU A 41 6.88 5.15 0.78
CA GLU A 41 5.65 5.68 0.17
C GLU A 41 4.76 4.57 -0.41
N ASP A 42 5.35 3.54 -1.03
CA ASP A 42 4.59 2.37 -1.52
C ASP A 42 3.91 1.63 -0.37
N PHE A 43 4.61 1.43 0.76
CA PHE A 43 4.01 0.83 1.95
C PHE A 43 2.84 1.66 2.51
N ALA A 44 2.97 2.99 2.50
CA ALA A 44 1.90 3.88 2.93
C ALA A 44 0.69 3.80 1.99
N GLU A 45 0.92 3.69 0.68
CA GLU A 45 -0.14 3.53 -0.32
C GLU A 45 -0.87 2.18 -0.16
N ILE A 46 -0.13 1.07 0.00
CA ILE A 46 -0.69 -0.26 0.31
C ILE A 46 -1.60 -0.20 1.53
N SER A 47 -1.10 0.41 2.61
CA SER A 47 -1.86 0.57 3.86
C SER A 47 -3.16 1.34 3.65
N ARG A 48 -3.10 2.45 2.89
CA ARG A 48 -4.28 3.25 2.54
C ARG A 48 -5.29 2.44 1.73
N LEU A 49 -4.85 1.69 0.72
CA LEU A 49 -5.74 0.87 -0.11
C LEU A 49 -6.48 -0.20 0.71
N ILE A 50 -5.78 -0.86 1.63
CA ILE A 50 -6.37 -1.85 2.55
C ILE A 50 -7.42 -1.18 3.46
N GLN A 51 -7.08 -0.04 4.06
CA GLN A 51 -8.00 0.71 4.92
C GLN A 51 -9.25 1.18 4.16
N MET A 52 -9.08 1.67 2.94
CA MET A 52 -10.19 2.08 2.07
C MET A 52 -11.12 0.92 1.74
N SER A 53 -10.54 -0.25 1.37
CA SER A 53 -11.30 -1.46 1.11
C SER A 53 -12.10 -1.90 2.34
N HIS A 54 -11.46 -1.94 3.51
CA HIS A 54 -12.12 -2.27 4.77
C HIS A 54 -13.27 -1.30 5.09
N GLY A 55 -13.04 0.01 4.96
CA GLY A 55 -14.07 1.03 5.16
C GLY A 55 -15.22 0.96 4.15
N ALA A 56 -14.98 0.50 2.93
CA ALA A 56 -16.04 0.25 1.94
C ALA A 56 -16.94 -0.93 2.37
N VAL A 57 -16.33 -2.02 2.84
CA VAL A 57 -17.04 -3.22 3.32
C VAL A 57 -17.92 -2.89 4.53
N LEU A 58 -17.40 -2.15 5.52
CA LEU A 58 -18.17 -1.74 6.70
C LEU A 58 -19.41 -0.94 6.31
N ARG A 59 -19.23 0.08 5.45
CA ARG A 59 -20.34 0.92 4.96
C ARG A 59 -21.38 0.12 4.18
N ALA A 60 -20.93 -0.83 3.34
CA ALA A 60 -21.84 -1.72 2.64
C ALA A 60 -22.67 -2.58 3.61
N GLY A 61 -22.03 -3.12 4.66
CA GLY A 61 -22.70 -3.89 5.70
C GLY A 61 -23.72 -3.06 6.50
N GLU A 62 -23.38 -1.82 6.86
CA GLU A 62 -24.31 -0.88 7.52
C GLU A 62 -25.53 -0.59 6.65
N LYS A 63 -25.31 -0.28 5.37
CA LYS A 63 -26.38 -0.04 4.40
C LYS A 63 -27.29 -1.26 4.26
N GLY A 64 -26.72 -2.46 4.17
CA GLY A 64 -27.48 -3.71 4.11
C GLY A 64 -28.35 -3.93 5.35
N ARG A 65 -27.82 -3.67 6.55
CA ARG A 65 -28.61 -3.73 7.79
C ARG A 65 -29.75 -2.73 7.80
N MET A 66 -29.51 -1.49 7.36
CA MET A 66 -30.56 -0.47 7.25
C MET A 66 -31.67 -0.88 6.30
N VAL A 67 -31.33 -1.34 5.09
CA VAL A 67 -32.31 -1.81 4.10
C VAL A 67 -33.15 -2.96 4.65
N ASN A 68 -32.52 -3.91 5.35
CA ASN A 68 -33.22 -5.00 6.00
C ASN A 68 -34.20 -4.53 7.08
N LYS A 69 -33.84 -3.51 7.87
CA LYS A 69 -34.76 -2.90 8.86
C LYS A 69 -35.96 -2.25 8.16
N LEU A 70 -35.73 -1.46 7.11
CA LEU A 70 -36.78 -0.79 6.34
C LEU A 70 -37.77 -1.80 5.71
N ARG A 71 -37.25 -2.92 5.18
CA ARG A 71 -38.09 -3.97 4.59
C ARG A 71 -39.06 -4.61 5.59
N LYS A 72 -38.71 -4.66 6.87
CA LYS A 72 -39.55 -5.21 7.95
C LYS A 72 -40.61 -4.23 8.46
N LEU A 73 -40.54 -2.95 8.07
CA LEU A 73 -41.54 -1.93 8.42
C LEU A 73 -42.68 -1.84 7.39
N LYS A 74 -42.52 -2.51 6.24
CA LYS A 74 -43.58 -2.80 5.29
C LYS A 74 -44.28 -4.09 5.69
#